data_AF-A0ABD6SWP6-F1
#
_entry.id   AF-A0ABD6SWP6-F1
#
_cell.length_a   1.000
_cell.length_b   1.000
_cell.length_c   1.000
_cell.angle_alpha   90.00
_cell.angle_beta   90.00
_cell.angle_gamma   90.00
#
_symmetry.space_group_name_H-M   'P 1'
#
loop_
_entity.id
_entity.type
_entity.pdbx_description
1 polymer ?
#
loop_
_entity_poly.entity_id
_entity_poly.type
_entity_poly.pdbx_seq_one_letter_code
_entity_poly.pdbx_strand_id
1 'polypeptide(L)' 'MKKTMKLCTSVFATLLILFSFVTSAFADRVLLIPDLPKQPYRYGVGTYEGVVAHSTATPEAPAINIQKYESRTWRNAFV' A
#
# COMPACT_ATOMS: atom_id res chain seq x y z
N MET A 1 7.21 -16.31 41.18
CA MET A 1 8.11 -16.29 40.00
C MET A 1 7.53 -17.01 38.78
N LYS A 2 7.11 -18.28 38.84
CA LYS A 2 6.58 -19.01 37.67
C LYS A 2 5.31 -18.42 37.02
N LYS A 3 4.34 -17.90 37.81
CA LYS A 3 3.11 -17.27 37.27
C LYS A 3 3.38 -15.91 36.63
N THR A 4 4.17 -15.07 37.29
CA THR A 4 4.56 -13.74 36.78
C THR A 4 5.34 -13.86 35.46
N MET A 5 6.25 -14.83 35.37
CA MET A 5 7.01 -15.09 34.14
C MET A 5 6.10 -15.53 32.99
N LYS A 6 5.13 -16.42 33.25
CA LYS A 6 4.11 -16.84 32.27
C LYS A 6 3.25 -15.67 31.78
N LEU A 7 2.87 -14.76 32.69
CA LEU A 7 2.10 -13.57 32.34
C LEU A 7 2.92 -12.63 31.46
N CYS A 8 4.18 -12.36 31.80
CA CYS A 8 5.07 -11.54 30.99
C CYS A 8 5.27 -12.14 29.59
N THR A 9 5.50 -13.45 29.48
CA THR A 9 5.64 -14.11 28.18
C THR A 9 4.35 -14.06 27.36
N SER A 10 3.18 -14.19 28.00
CA SER A 10 1.89 -14.09 27.32
C SER A 10 1.67 -12.68 26.78
N VAL A 11 1.90 -11.65 27.60
CA VAL A 11 1.75 -10.25 27.19
C VAL A 11 2.70 -9.92 26.05
N PHE A 12 3.96 -10.35 26.14
CA PHE A 12 4.94 -10.15 25.08
C PHE A 12 4.54 -10.84 23.76
N ALA A 13 4.05 -12.07 23.81
CA ALA A 13 3.56 -12.78 22.63
C ALA A 13 2.34 -12.07 22.01
N THR A 14 1.39 -11.61 22.83
CA THR A 14 0.23 -10.84 22.35
C THR A 14 0.66 -9.53 21.68
N LEU A 15 1.63 -8.81 22.25
CA LEU A 15 2.19 -7.60 21.66
C LEU A 15 2.89 -7.85 20.31
N LEU A 16 3.66 -8.94 20.20
CA LEU A 16 4.29 -9.32 18.93
C LEU A 16 3.25 -9.62 17.85
N ILE A 17 2.18 -10.36 18.21
CA ILE A 17 1.09 -10.67 17.29
C ILE A 17 0.40 -9.38 16.83
N LEU A 18 0.04 -8.48 17.75
CA LEU A 18 -0.57 -7.19 17.43
C LEU A 18 0.33 -6.33 16.54
N PHE A 19 1.63 -6.27 16.84
CA PHE A 19 2.61 -5.51 16.05
C PHE A 19 2.75 -6.04 14.61
N SER A 20 2.56 -7.35 14.41
CA SER A 20 2.63 -7.98 13.08
C SER A 20 1.54 -7.43 12.13
N PHE A 21 0.36 -7.09 12.65
CA PHE A 21 -0.75 -6.52 11.86
C PHE A 21 -0.53 -5.05 11.46
N VAL A 22 0.39 -4.34 12.10
CA VAL A 22 0.65 -2.93 11.79
C VAL A 22 1.37 -2.80 10.44
N THR A 23 2.12 -3.83 10.01
CA THR A 23 2.97 -3.77 8.82
C THR A 23 2.23 -3.73 7.49
N SER A 24 1.03 -4.33 7.39
CA SER A 24 0.23 -4.34 6.15
C SER A 24 -0.26 -2.95 5.77
N ALA A 25 -0.67 -2.13 6.74
CA ALA A 25 -1.11 -0.75 6.51
C ALA A 25 0.03 0.20 6.06
N PHE A 26 1.29 -0.17 6.27
CA PHE A 26 2.44 0.61 5.83
C PHE A 26 2.93 0.23 4.43
N ALA A 27 2.76 -1.03 4.01
CA ALA A 27 3.13 -1.47 2.66
C ALA A 27 2.40 -0.64 1.58
N ASP A 28 1.12 -0.33 1.80
CA ASP A 28 0.32 0.46 0.86
C ASP A 28 0.83 1.90 0.71
N ARG A 29 1.39 2.49 1.78
CA ARG A 29 1.93 3.87 1.69
C ARG A 29 3.26 3.95 0.95
N VAL A 30 4.05 2.88 0.95
CA VAL A 30 5.33 2.84 0.23
C VAL A 30 5.12 2.93 -1.29
N LEU A 31 3.97 2.44 -1.78
CA LEU A 31 3.65 2.45 -3.21
C LEU A 31 2.96 3.74 -3.68
N LEU A 32 2.53 4.62 -2.77
CA LEU A 32 1.94 5.91 -3.14
C LEU A 32 3.01 6.84 -3.71
N ILE A 33 2.74 7.38 -4.91
CA ILE A 33 3.56 8.43 -5.50
C ILE A 33 3.15 9.76 -4.86
N PRO A 34 4.07 10.49 -4.20
CA PRO A 34 3.76 11.81 -3.65
C PRO A 34 3.41 12.80 -4.78
N ASP A 35 2.59 13.79 -4.45
CA ASP A 35 2.27 14.93 -5.33
C ASP A 35 1.51 14.60 -6.63
N LEU A 36 0.92 13.40 -6.75
CA LEU A 36 -0.02 13.13 -7.83
C LEU A 36 -1.20 14.13 -7.80
N PRO A 37 -1.68 14.60 -8.97
CA PRO A 37 -2.80 15.52 -9.06
C PRO A 37 -4.07 14.85 -8.52
N LYS A 38 -4.83 15.58 -7.71
CA LYS A 38 -6.07 15.11 -7.09
C LYS A 38 -7.28 15.77 -7.73
N GLN A 39 -7.58 15.37 -8.96
CA GLN A 39 -8.72 15.88 -9.71
C GLN A 39 -9.97 15.01 -9.44
N PRO A 40 -11.14 15.59 -9.15
CA PRO A 40 -12.38 14.82 -8.99
C PRO A 40 -12.85 14.24 -10.33
N TYR A 41 -13.63 13.15 -10.25
CA TYR A 41 -14.38 12.65 -11.40
C TYR A 41 -15.53 13.58 -11.75
N ARG A 42 -16.18 13.34 -12.90
CA ARG A 42 -17.29 14.15 -13.42
C ARG A 42 -18.40 14.39 -12.38
N TYR A 43 -18.70 13.40 -11.53
CA TYR A 43 -19.76 13.48 -10.52
C TYR A 43 -19.25 13.68 -9.08
N GLY A 44 -17.95 13.93 -8.88
CA GLY A 44 -17.34 14.18 -7.56
C GLY A 44 -16.20 13.23 -7.18
N VAL A 45 -15.73 13.36 -5.94
CA VAL A 45 -14.70 12.49 -5.36
C VAL A 45 -15.32 11.14 -4.99
N GLY A 46 -14.70 10.05 -5.42
CA GLY A 46 -15.18 8.69 -5.12
C GLY A 46 -16.37 8.21 -5.97
N THR A 47 -16.85 9.01 -6.92
CA THR A 47 -17.96 8.65 -7.82
C THR A 47 -17.42 8.05 -9.13
N TYR A 48 -16.76 6.89 -9.03
CA TYR A 48 -16.24 6.16 -10.19
C TYR A 48 -17.38 5.60 -11.05
N GLU A 49 -17.28 5.70 -12.38
CA GLU A 49 -18.31 5.21 -13.31
C GLU A 49 -18.04 3.78 -13.82
N GLY A 50 -16.83 3.28 -13.64
CA GLY A 50 -16.40 1.96 -14.11
C GLY A 50 -14.90 1.73 -13.93
N VAL A 51 -14.39 0.66 -14.55
CA VAL A 51 -12.96 0.27 -14.52
C VAL A 51 -12.41 0.07 -15.93
N VAL A 52 -11.13 0.36 -16.12
CA VAL A 52 -10.43 0.13 -17.40
C VAL A 52 -9.31 -0.88 -17.16
N ALA A 53 -9.27 -1.93 -17.97
CA ALA A 53 -8.21 -2.95 -17.91
C ALA A 53 -7.03 -2.54 -18.80
N HIS A 54 -5.82 -2.61 -18.25
CA HIS A 54 -4.57 -2.31 -18.96
C HIS A 54 -3.56 -3.45 -18.81
N SER A 55 -2.60 -3.51 -19.75
CA SER A 55 -1.37 -4.31 -19.66
C SER A 55 -0.16 -3.37 -19.75
N THR A 56 0.96 -3.75 -19.15
CA THR A 56 2.09 -2.83 -18.89
C THR A 56 2.92 -2.41 -20.11
N ALA A 57 2.53 -2.77 -21.35
CA ALA A 57 3.27 -2.47 -22.59
C ALA A 57 4.78 -2.85 -22.57
N THR A 58 5.19 -3.66 -21.60
CA THR A 58 6.52 -4.21 -21.41
C THR A 58 6.38 -5.72 -21.19
N PRO A 59 7.42 -6.52 -21.50
CA PRO A 59 7.52 -7.88 -20.97
C PRO A 59 7.35 -7.88 -19.45
N GLU A 60 7.01 -9.04 -18.88
CA GLU A 60 6.74 -9.20 -17.45
C GLU A 60 7.82 -8.51 -16.60
N ALA A 61 7.39 -7.46 -15.90
CA ALA A 61 8.21 -6.71 -14.96
C ALA A 61 7.53 -6.76 -13.59
N PRO A 62 8.31 -6.88 -12.50
CA PRO A 62 7.75 -6.77 -11.16
C PRO A 62 6.97 -5.46 -10.99
N ALA A 63 5.80 -5.50 -10.34
CA ALA A 63 4.97 -4.31 -10.11
C ALA A 63 5.74 -3.16 -9.43
N ILE A 64 6.70 -3.47 -8.55
CA ILE A 64 7.56 -2.47 -7.91
C ILE A 64 8.45 -1.71 -8.91
N ASN A 65 8.85 -2.34 -10.01
CA ASN A 65 9.66 -1.68 -11.04
C ASN A 65 8.80 -0.74 -11.87
N ILE A 66 7.55 -1.13 -12.15
CA ILE A 66 6.57 -0.26 -12.82
C ILE A 66 6.27 0.97 -11.95
N GLN A 67 6.00 0.76 -10.65
CA GLN A 67 5.75 1.86 -9.71
C GLN A 67 6.95 2.82 -9.63
N LYS A 68 8.20 2.31 -9.61
CA LYS A 68 9.41 3.14 -9.63
C LYS A 68 9.63 3.90 -10.94
N TYR A 69 9.13 3.37 -12.05
CA TYR A 69 9.13 4.09 -13.32
C TYR A 69 8.10 5.22 -13.26
N GLU A 70 6.85 4.91 -12.93
CA GLU A 70 5.75 5.89 -12.81
C GLU A 70 6.07 7.01 -11.81
N SER A 71 6.70 6.71 -10.66
CA SER A 71 7.06 7.75 -9.69
C SER A 71 8.00 8.83 -10.25
N ARG A 72 8.74 8.54 -11.33
CA ARG A 72 9.61 9.48 -12.03
C ARG A 72 8.97 10.10 -13.27
N THR A 73 7.95 9.47 -13.84
CA THR A 73 7.36 9.83 -15.14
C THR A 73 5.86 10.14 -15.09
N TRP A 74 5.25 10.21 -13.89
CA TRP A 74 3.80 10.36 -13.70
C TRP A 74 3.19 11.57 -14.40
N ARG A 75 3.99 12.61 -14.68
CA ARG A 75 3.55 13.79 -15.45
C ARG A 75 3.11 13.44 -16.87
N ASN A 76 3.57 12.30 -17.42
CA ASN A 76 3.13 11.77 -18.70
C ASN A 76 1.91 10.85 -18.53
N ALA A 77 1.99 9.89 -17.61
CA ALA A 77 0.91 8.94 -17.29
C ALA A 77 1.15 8.27 -15.93
N PHE A 78 0.07 7.95 -15.24
CA PHE A 78 0.02 7.08 -14.05
C PHE A 78 -1.30 6.29 -14.10
N VAL A 79 -1.33 5.10 -13.47
CA VAL A 79 -2.50 4.22 -13.44
C VAL A 79 -2.85 3.85 -12.00
#